data_AF-A0A3C0BK48-F1
#
_entry.id   AF-A0A3C0BK48-F1
#
_cell.length_a   1.000
_cell.length_b   1.000
_cell.length_c   1.000
_cell.angle_alpha   90.00
_cell.angle_beta   90.00
_cell.angle_gamma   90.00
#
_symmetry.space_group_name_H-M   'P 1'
#
loop_
_entity.id
_entity.type
_entity.pdbx_description
1 polymer ?
#
loop_
_entity_poly.entity_id
_entity_poly.type
_entity_poly.pdbx_seq_one_letter_code
_entity_poly.pdbx_strand_id
1 'polypeptide(L)'
;MKIRPHHLLCTRSFKGKGYSDIFINNMRDVIEQLQKNQPVEMQSGTDCICSACPENNKGTCRSEEKVTTLDRNTVKYLELKKQTYSY
;
A
#
# COMPACT_ATOMS: atom_id res chain seq x y z
N MET A 1 2.89 -5.57 -9.73
CA MET A 1 3.04 -5.41 -8.27
C MET A 1 1.66 -5.37 -7.64
N LYS A 2 1.46 -5.92 -6.44
CA LYS A 2 0.16 -5.84 -5.76
C LYS A 2 0.22 -4.79 -4.67
N ILE A 3 -0.75 -3.88 -4.66
CA ILE A 3 -0.86 -2.81 -3.67
C ILE A 3 -2.30 -2.76 -3.14
N ARG A 4 -2.44 -2.55 -1.83
CA ARG A 4 -3.72 -2.23 -1.19
C ARG A 4 -4.17 -0.83 -1.58
N PRO A 5 -5.46 -0.60 -1.85
CA PRO A 5 -5.95 0.70 -2.28
C PRO A 5 -5.48 1.86 -1.42
N HIS A 6 -5.55 1.76 -0.07
CA HIS A 6 -5.14 2.88 0.78
C HIS A 6 -3.64 3.22 0.67
N HIS A 7 -2.79 2.24 0.37
CA HIS A 7 -1.37 2.46 0.24
C HIS A 7 -0.99 3.29 -1.00
N LEU A 8 -1.84 3.38 -2.02
CA LEU A 8 -1.65 4.35 -3.11
C LEU A 8 -1.57 5.79 -2.60
N LEU A 9 -2.40 6.13 -1.61
CA LEU A 9 -2.38 7.45 -0.98
C LEU A 9 -1.18 7.60 -0.05
N CYS A 10 -0.80 6.52 0.64
CA CYS A 10 0.39 6.50 1.49
C CYS A 10 1.68 6.74 0.70
N THR A 11 1.86 6.09 -0.46
CA THR A 11 3.04 6.29 -1.32
C THR A 11 3.12 7.72 -1.83
N ARG A 12 1.97 8.32 -2.18
CA ARG A 12 1.91 9.72 -2.63
C ARG A 12 2.20 10.74 -1.52
N SER A 13 1.87 10.42 -0.28
CA SER A 13 1.99 11.31 0.88
C SER A 13 3.24 11.04 1.73
N PHE A 14 4.09 10.10 1.30
CA PHE A 14 5.22 9.63 2.08
C PHE A 14 6.31 10.69 2.23
N LYS A 15 6.78 10.91 3.47
CA LYS A 15 7.85 11.86 3.81
C LYS A 15 9.06 11.23 4.50
N GLY A 16 9.06 9.90 4.70
CA GLY A 16 10.15 9.20 5.39
C GLY A 16 10.33 9.57 6.87
N LYS A 17 9.24 9.87 7.59
CA LYS A 17 9.27 10.23 9.03
C LYS A 17 8.20 9.46 9.80
N GLY A 18 8.47 9.13 11.07
CA GLY A 18 7.50 8.50 11.97
C GLY A 18 7.33 6.98 11.79
N TYR A 19 8.25 6.34 11.07
CA TYR A 19 8.28 4.89 10.83
C TYR A 19 9.67 4.33 11.15
N SER A 20 9.77 3.01 11.29
CA SER A 20 11.07 2.34 11.41
C SER A 20 11.88 2.47 10.11
N ASP A 21 13.20 2.42 10.21
CA ASP A 21 14.09 2.51 9.04
C ASP A 21 13.80 1.41 8.01
N ILE A 22 13.49 0.20 8.50
CA ILE A 22 13.14 -0.94 7.64
C ILE A 22 11.88 -0.63 6.81
N PHE A 23 10.85 -0.05 7.43
CA PHE A 23 9.63 0.34 6.72
C PHE A 23 9.89 1.49 5.75
N ILE A 24 10.70 2.48 6.14
CA ILE A 24 11.06 3.62 5.29
C ILE A 24 11.78 3.13 4.04
N ASN A 25 12.75 2.22 4.17
CA ASN A 25 13.48 1.68 3.04
C ASN A 25 12.57 0.88 2.10
N ASN A 26 11.74 -0.03 2.64
CA ASN A 26 10.77 -0.77 1.82
C ASN A 26 9.79 0.15 1.09
N MET A 27 9.29 1.20 1.75
CA MET A 27 8.40 2.19 1.11
C MET A 27 9.11 2.97 -0.01
N ARG A 28 10.38 3.35 0.19
CA ARG A 28 11.20 4.00 -0.85
C ARG A 28 11.38 3.11 -2.07
N ASP A 29 11.72 1.84 -1.87
CA ASP A 29 11.90 0.87 -2.95
C ASP A 29 10.61 0.66 -3.75
N VAL A 30 9.47 0.57 -3.05
CA VAL A 30 8.16 0.49 -3.70
C VAL A 30 7.85 1.76 -4.49
N ILE A 31 8.07 2.95 -3.93
CA ILE A 31 7.87 4.22 -4.64
C ILE A 31 8.75 4.31 -5.89
N GLU A 32 10.01 3.89 -5.81
CA GLU A 32 10.92 3.89 -6.95
C GLU A 32 10.43 2.95 -8.07
N GLN A 33 9.96 1.75 -7.71
CA GLN A 33 9.37 0.83 -8.69
C GLN A 33 8.13 1.44 -9.35
N LEU A 34 7.25 2.06 -8.55
CA LEU A 34 6.06 2.74 -9.06
C LEU A 34 6.42 3.85 -10.05
N GLN A 35 7.44 4.66 -9.76
CA GLN A 35 7.95 5.72 -10.66
C GLN A 35 8.54 5.19 -11.96
N LYS A 36 8.96 3.91 -12.01
CA LYS A 36 9.42 3.23 -13.23
C LYS A 36 8.28 2.65 -14.07
N ASN A 37 7.04 3.14 -13.88
CA ASN A 37 5.82 2.65 -14.53
C ASN A 37 5.56 1.15 -14.27
N GLN A 38 5.96 0.64 -13.10
CA GLN A 38 5.66 -0.74 -12.72
C GLN A 38 4.13 -0.93 -12.66
N PRO A 39 3.56 -1.92 -13.38
CA PRO A 39 2.12 -2.15 -13.34
C PRO A 39 1.65 -2.54 -11.94
N VAL A 40 0.55 -1.93 -11.48
CA VAL A 40 -0.03 -2.12 -10.15
C VAL A 40 -1.39 -2.77 -10.23
N GLU A 41 -1.57 -3.87 -9.51
CA GLU A 41 -2.86 -4.53 -9.32
C GLU A 41 -3.38 -4.22 -7.91
N MET A 42 -4.65 -3.81 -7.82
CA MET A 42 -5.32 -3.61 -6.55
C MET A 42 -5.64 -4.95 -5.90
N GLN A 43 -5.19 -5.15 -4.65
CA GLN A 43 -5.57 -6.34 -3.87
C GLN A 43 -6.14 -5.99 -2.51
N SER A 44 -6.89 -6.95 -1.95
CA SER A 44 -7.30 -6.94 -0.54
C SER A 44 -6.25 -7.67 0.31
N GLY A 45 -6.16 -7.34 1.60
CA GLY A 45 -5.19 -7.95 2.52
C GLY A 45 -3.77 -7.42 2.34
N THR A 46 -2.81 -7.95 3.11
CA THR A 46 -1.43 -7.43 3.15
C THR A 46 -0.72 -7.44 1.79
N ASP A 47 0.11 -6.44 1.51
CA ASP A 47 0.80 -6.24 0.23
C ASP A 47 2.33 -6.10 0.34
N CYS A 48 2.98 -5.67 -0.76
CA CYS A 48 4.43 -5.48 -0.79
C CYS A 48 4.94 -4.41 0.20
N ILE A 49 4.11 -3.43 0.57
CA ILE A 49 4.45 -2.42 1.58
C ILE A 49 4.29 -3.04 2.98
N CYS A 50 3.31 -3.92 3.17
CA CYS A 50 3.08 -4.60 4.45
C CYS A 50 4.23 -5.53 4.89
N SER A 51 5.16 -5.92 4.00
CA SER A 51 6.28 -6.82 4.33
C SER A 51 7.12 -6.34 5.53
N ALA A 52 7.28 -5.01 5.66
CA ALA A 52 8.01 -4.36 6.75
C ALA A 52 7.08 -3.65 7.78
N CYS A 53 5.77 -3.84 7.67
CA CYS A 53 4.79 -3.14 8.50
C CYS A 53 4.68 -3.80 9.89
N PRO A 54 4.73 -3.03 11.00
CA PRO A 54 4.60 -3.59 12.35
C PRO A 54 3.23 -4.22 12.62
N GLU A 55 2.19 -3.74 11.92
CA GLU A 55 0.83 -4.28 12.02
C GLU A 55 0.66 -5.58 11.22
N ASN A 56 1.64 -5.98 10.39
CA ASN A 56 1.58 -7.23 9.64
C ASN A 56 1.91 -8.41 10.58
N ASN A 57 0.90 -9.21 10.89
CA ASN A 57 1.02 -10.45 11.63
C ASN A 57 0.92 -11.64 10.68
N LYS A 58 2.06 -12.08 10.13
CA LYS A 58 2.18 -13.27 9.27
C LYS A 58 1.20 -13.30 8.08
N GLY A 59 1.00 -12.15 7.41
CA GLY A 59 0.14 -12.02 6.24
C GLY A 59 -1.25 -11.44 6.53
N THR A 60 -1.59 -11.23 7.80
CA THR A 60 -2.85 -10.58 8.22
C THR A 60 -2.55 -9.30 8.98
N CYS A 61 -3.25 -8.21 8.68
CA CYS A 61 -3.11 -7.00 9.48
C CYS A 61 -3.77 -7.18 10.85
N ARG A 62 -3.09 -6.77 11.93
CA ARG A 62 -3.70 -6.73 13.28
C ARG A 62 -4.92 -5.81 13.31
N SER A 63 -4.90 -4.75 12.51
CA SER A 63 -5.95 -3.76 12.36
C SER A 63 -6.83 -3.98 11.12
N GLU A 64 -6.97 -5.22 10.64
CA GLU A 64 -7.58 -5.54 9.33
C GLU A 64 -8.97 -4.95 9.12
N GLU A 65 -9.85 -4.98 10.12
CA GLU A 65 -11.22 -4.44 9.99
C GLU A 65 -11.21 -2.93 9.70
N LYS A 66 -10.39 -2.19 10.46
CA LYS A 66 -10.21 -0.74 10.29
C LYS A 66 -9.58 -0.42 8.94
N VAL A 67 -8.53 -1.15 8.56
CA VAL A 67 -7.80 -0.94 7.30
C VAL A 67 -8.66 -1.29 6.10
N THR A 68 -9.50 -2.32 6.18
CA THR A 68 -10.47 -2.67 5.14
C THR A 68 -11.46 -1.54 4.88
N THR A 69 -11.88 -0.84 5.93
CA THR A 69 -12.73 0.35 5.78
C THR A 69 -12.00 1.48 5.04
N LEU A 70 -10.71 1.71 5.35
CA LEU A 70 -9.88 2.68 4.62
C LEU A 70 -9.74 2.30 3.15
N ASP A 71 -9.44 1.02 2.85
CA ASP A 71 -9.34 0.52 1.48
C ASP A 71 -10.63 0.78 0.70
N ARG A 72 -11.79 0.43 1.28
CA ARG A 72 -13.09 0.66 0.64
C ARG A 72 -13.33 2.14 0.37
N ASN A 73 -12.97 3.01 1.31
CA ASN A 73 -13.12 4.45 1.14
C ASN A 73 -12.21 4.98 0.02
N THR A 74 -10.95 4.50 -0.05
CA THR A 74 -10.02 4.88 -1.11
C THR A 74 -10.50 4.39 -2.48
N VAL A 75 -10.98 3.15 -2.58
CA VAL A 75 -11.58 2.61 -3.82
C VAL A 75 -12.75 3.47 -4.28
N LYS A 76 -13.64 3.85 -3.36
CA LYS A 76 -14.80 4.70 -3.66
C LYS A 76 -14.38 6.11 -4.09
N TYR A 77 -13.43 6.71 -3.39
CA TYR A 77 -13.01 8.09 -3.63
C TYR A 77 -12.24 8.26 -4.94
N LEU A 78 -11.40 7.28 -5.27
CA LEU A 78 -10.60 7.28 -6.50
C LEU A 78 -11.28 6.53 -7.65
N GLU A 79 -12.52 6.07 -7.46
CA GLU A 79 -13.29 5.28 -8.43
C GLU A 79 -12.52 4.07 -9.00
N LEU A 80 -11.72 3.42 -8.15
CA LEU A 80 -10.85 2.31 -8.57
C LEU A 80 -11.67 1.07 -8.89
N LYS A 81 -11.34 0.45 -10.03
CA LYS A 81 -11.81 -0.87 -10.45
C LYS A 81 -10.72 -1.93 -10.25
N LYS A 82 -11.13 -3.19 -10.22
CA LYS A 82 -10.22 -4.34 -10.15
C LYS A 82 -9.57 -4.57 -11.52
N GLN A 83 -8.52 -3.80 -11.79
CA GLN A 83 -7.71 -3.88 -13.01
C GLN A 83 -6.25 -3.56 -12.68
N THR A 84 -5.39 -3.66 -13.69
CA THR A 84 -3.99 -3.22 -13.59
C THR A 84 -3.90 -1.75 -14.01
N TYR A 85 -3.15 -0.95 -13.24
CA TYR A 85 -2.90 0.46 -13.48
C TYR A 85 -1.42 0.70 -13.77
N SER A 86 -1.12 1.70 -14.61
CA SER A 86 0.17 2.36 -14.56
C SER A 86 0.12 3.39 -13.45
N TYR A 87 1.18 3.46 -12.63
CA TYR A 87 1.32 4.49 -11.59
C TYR A 87 1.70 5.84 -12.21
#